data_AF-A0ABC8TN37-F1
#
_entry.id   AF-A0ABC8TN37-F1
#
_cell.length_a   1.000
_cell.length_b   1.000
_cell.length_c   1.000
_cell.angle_alpha   90.00
_cell.angle_beta   90.00
_cell.angle_gamma   90.00
#
_symmetry.space_group_name_H-M   'P 1'
#
loop_
_entity.id
_entity.type
_entity.pdbx_description
1 polymer ?
#
loop_
_entity_poly.entity_id
_entity_poly.type
_entity_poly.pdbx_seq_one_letter_code
_entity_poly.pdbx_strand_id
1 'polypeptide(L)'
;MEWSQPEIKGDLVTSRAGHAGVTIDENWYIVGGGDNKSGATETLMLNMSKLALSVLTSIKGRDPLASEGLSVCSALVESENILVAFGGYNGKYNNEVFVMRPKPRDSAQPKIFQSPAAAAAAASVTAAYALTKSEKLDFTHLEDSNPKLVQVNSFQRDLSAEINAIREEKKVLESSLAEVKSENSDLMAKIDETKNTYAELSKELQSVQGQLVAERSRCAKLEAQISELQKTLESMPSIEQEVQLLRRQKSALERDMERAAPVQRQSSGGVWRWIGG
;
A
#
# COMPACT_ATOMS: atom_id res chain seq x y z
N MET A 1 -21.10 11.31 15.49
CA MET A 1 -21.09 11.12 14.03
C MET A 1 -21.12 12.51 13.42
N GLU A 2 -20.07 12.91 12.70
CA GLU A 2 -19.98 14.21 12.03
C GLU A 2 -19.56 14.01 10.58
N TRP A 3 -20.07 14.87 9.69
CA TRP A 3 -19.67 14.88 8.29
C TRP A 3 -18.42 15.75 8.12
N SER A 4 -17.48 15.30 7.30
CA SER A 4 -16.29 16.07 6.92
C SER A 4 -16.04 15.95 5.41
N GLN A 5 -15.32 16.93 4.87
CA GLN A 5 -14.90 16.94 3.46
C GLN A 5 -13.36 16.87 3.41
N PRO A 6 -12.78 15.68 3.25
CA PRO A 6 -11.33 15.54 3.16
C PRO A 6 -10.80 16.08 1.83
N GLU A 7 -9.55 16.55 1.84
CA GLU A 7 -8.83 16.88 0.62
C GLU A 7 -8.41 15.59 -0.08
N ILE A 8 -8.87 15.39 -1.31
CA ILE A 8 -8.55 14.24 -2.14
C ILE A 8 -7.43 14.62 -3.12
N LYS A 9 -6.41 13.77 -3.20
CA LYS A 9 -5.27 13.93 -4.13
C LYS A 9 -5.46 13.02 -5.35
N GLY A 10 -4.81 13.35 -6.46
CA GLY A 10 -4.73 12.47 -7.64
C GLY A 10 -5.45 13.03 -8.85
N ASP A 11 -6.06 12.14 -9.65
CA ASP A 11 -6.60 12.50 -10.97
C ASP A 11 -7.82 13.42 -10.86
N LEU A 12 -7.93 14.37 -11.79
CA LEU A 12 -9.12 15.20 -11.94
C LEU A 12 -10.23 14.36 -12.55
N VAL A 13 -11.36 14.22 -11.84
CA VAL A 13 -12.51 13.45 -12.31
C VAL A 13 -13.73 14.33 -12.51
N THR A 14 -14.57 13.92 -13.45
CA THR A 14 -15.85 14.57 -13.73
C THR A 14 -16.87 14.30 -12.64
N SER A 15 -17.67 15.32 -12.33
CA SER A 15 -18.87 15.16 -11.50
C SER A 15 -19.82 14.15 -12.14
N ARG A 16 -20.40 13.26 -11.33
CA ARG A 16 -21.27 12.18 -11.82
C ARG A 16 -22.40 11.84 -10.85
N ALA A 17 -23.55 11.41 -11.38
CA ALA A 17 -24.70 10.93 -10.61
C ALA A 17 -25.11 9.51 -11.03
N GLY A 18 -25.79 8.76 -10.15
CA GLY A 18 -26.24 7.40 -10.45
C GLY A 18 -25.11 6.41 -10.71
N HIS A 19 -23.90 6.67 -10.20
CA HIS A 19 -22.78 5.74 -10.27
C HIS A 19 -23.00 4.57 -9.30
N ALA A 20 -22.31 3.46 -9.55
CA ALA A 20 -22.25 2.35 -8.62
C ALA A 20 -20.89 2.35 -7.91
N GLY A 21 -20.86 1.91 -6.65
CA GLY A 21 -19.63 1.82 -5.90
C GLY A 21 -19.54 0.54 -5.08
N VAL A 22 -18.33 0.00 -4.94
CA VAL A 22 -18.04 -1.17 -4.10
C VAL A 22 -16.65 -1.05 -3.50
N THR A 23 -16.50 -1.50 -2.25
CA THR A 23 -15.23 -1.48 -1.52
C THR A 23 -14.59 -2.87 -1.53
N ILE A 24 -13.31 -2.93 -1.90
CA ILE A 24 -12.46 -4.11 -1.68
C ILE A 24 -11.24 -3.62 -0.92
N ASP A 25 -11.05 -4.16 0.29
CA ASP A 25 -10.04 -3.71 1.24
C ASP A 25 -10.11 -2.19 1.49
N GLU A 26 -8.99 -1.48 1.32
CA GLU A 26 -8.89 -0.02 1.51
C GLU A 26 -9.34 0.80 0.29
N ASN A 27 -9.77 0.14 -0.79
CA ASN A 27 -10.07 0.79 -2.06
C ASN A 27 -11.58 0.83 -2.30
N TRP A 28 -12.08 2.01 -2.63
CA TRP A 28 -13.44 2.20 -3.11
C TRP A 28 -13.43 2.35 -4.63
N TYR A 29 -14.06 1.42 -5.33
CA TYR A 29 -14.18 1.40 -6.79
C TYR A 29 -15.50 2.04 -7.18
N ILE A 30 -15.48 2.95 -8.15
CA ILE A 30 -16.64 3.71 -8.62
C ILE A 30 -16.77 3.49 -10.13
N VAL A 31 -17.93 3.01 -10.57
CA VAL A 31 -18.19 2.60 -11.96
C VAL A 31 -19.39 3.34 -12.52
N GLY A 32 -19.23 3.86 -13.74
CA GLY A 32 -20.26 4.55 -14.51
C GLY A 32 -20.79 5.82 -13.85
N GLY A 33 -22.08 6.07 -14.05
CA GLY A 33 -22.77 7.30 -13.69
C GLY A 33 -22.90 8.27 -14.86
N GLY A 34 -23.81 9.23 -14.74
CA GLY A 34 -24.09 10.27 -15.71
C GLY A 34 -23.28 11.53 -15.42
N ASP A 35 -22.61 12.07 -16.43
CA ASP A 35 -21.79 13.28 -16.37
C ASP A 35 -22.49 14.51 -17.02
N ASN A 36 -23.80 14.42 -17.23
CA ASN A 36 -24.62 15.36 -18.02
C ASN A 36 -24.18 15.52 -19.49
N LYS A 37 -23.41 14.58 -20.05
CA LYS A 37 -22.97 14.61 -21.45
C LYS A 37 -23.17 13.26 -22.13
N SER A 38 -22.34 12.28 -21.83
CA SER A 38 -22.29 10.98 -22.52
C SER A 38 -22.27 9.78 -21.57
N GLY A 39 -22.37 10.03 -20.27
CA GLY A 39 -22.04 9.05 -19.24
C GLY A 39 -20.55 9.09 -18.94
N ALA A 40 -20.22 8.84 -17.68
CA ALA A 40 -18.85 8.80 -17.21
C ALA A 40 -18.16 7.52 -17.68
N THR A 41 -17.11 7.68 -18.48
CA THR A 41 -16.37 6.58 -19.11
C THR A 41 -15.23 6.07 -18.23
N GLU A 42 -14.87 6.76 -17.16
CA GLU A 42 -13.80 6.31 -16.27
C GLU A 42 -14.35 5.42 -15.15
N THR A 43 -13.67 4.29 -14.93
CA THR A 43 -13.76 3.54 -13.68
C THR A 43 -12.71 4.09 -12.72
N LEU A 44 -13.16 4.58 -11.57
CA LEU A 44 -12.31 5.24 -10.58
C LEU A 44 -12.00 4.30 -9.42
N MET A 45 -10.87 4.54 -8.77
CA MET A 45 -10.50 3.94 -7.50
C MET A 45 -10.03 5.02 -6.54
N LEU A 46 -10.74 5.18 -5.42
CA LEU A 46 -10.30 5.97 -4.28
C LEU A 46 -9.63 5.06 -3.25
N ASN A 47 -8.34 5.26 -3.01
CA ASN A 47 -7.70 4.68 -1.84
C ASN A 47 -8.14 5.47 -0.59
N MET A 48 -8.96 4.86 0.26
CA MET A 48 -9.56 5.53 1.41
C MET A 48 -8.54 5.88 2.50
N SER A 49 -7.51 5.05 2.68
CA SER A 49 -6.44 5.29 3.67
C SER A 49 -5.52 6.46 3.29
N LYS A 50 -5.26 6.65 2.00
CA LYS A 50 -4.38 7.71 1.46
C LYS A 50 -5.13 8.93 0.94
N LEU A 51 -6.46 8.85 0.84
CA LEU A 51 -7.32 9.83 0.20
C LEU A 51 -6.83 10.20 -1.21
N ALA A 52 -6.46 9.18 -1.97
CA ALA A 52 -5.87 9.32 -3.30
C ALA A 52 -6.77 8.67 -4.35
N LEU A 53 -7.25 9.47 -5.30
CA LEU A 53 -8.12 9.08 -6.39
C LEU A 53 -7.30 8.79 -7.66
N SER A 54 -7.64 7.72 -8.34
CA SER A 54 -6.99 7.32 -9.60
C SER A 54 -8.00 6.76 -10.59
N VAL A 55 -7.76 7.00 -11.88
CA VAL A 55 -8.48 6.36 -12.99
C VAL A 55 -7.86 5.00 -13.25
N LEU A 56 -8.63 3.92 -13.06
CA LEU A 56 -8.15 2.55 -13.31
C LEU A 56 -8.18 2.19 -14.79
N THR A 57 -9.26 2.56 -15.46
CA THR A 57 -9.47 2.30 -16.87
C THR A 57 -10.49 3.28 -17.43
N SER A 58 -10.50 3.41 -18.75
CA SER A 58 -11.46 4.23 -19.48
C SER A 58 -11.99 3.45 -20.67
N ILE A 59 -13.31 3.49 -20.82
CA ILE A 59 -14.04 2.90 -21.93
C ILE A 59 -14.33 3.95 -23.01
N LYS A 60 -14.77 3.51 -24.19
CA LYS A 60 -15.17 4.42 -25.26
C LYS A 60 -16.53 5.07 -24.93
N GLY A 61 -16.84 6.19 -25.58
CA GLY A 61 -18.14 6.85 -25.42
C GLY A 61 -19.30 5.94 -25.87
N ARG A 62 -20.44 6.04 -25.17
CA ARG A 62 -21.66 5.22 -25.34
C ARG A 62 -21.51 3.74 -25.02
N ASP A 63 -20.45 3.37 -24.31
CA ASP A 63 -20.31 2.03 -23.78
C ASP A 63 -21.39 1.75 -22.72
N PRO A 64 -21.95 0.53 -22.66
CA PRO A 64 -22.83 0.06 -21.59
C PRO A 64 -22.42 0.42 -20.15
N LEU A 65 -21.13 0.45 -19.83
CA LEU A 65 -20.65 0.77 -18.50
C LEU A 65 -20.67 2.27 -18.19
N ALA A 66 -20.75 3.13 -19.21
CA ALA A 66 -21.02 4.57 -19.06
C ALA A 66 -22.53 4.82 -18.92
N SER A 67 -23.15 4.16 -17.94
CA SER A 67 -24.58 4.20 -17.68
C SER A 67 -24.90 4.75 -16.29
N GLU A 68 -26.06 5.38 -16.17
CA GLU A 68 -26.66 5.75 -14.89
C GLU A 68 -27.42 4.56 -14.30
N GLY A 69 -27.39 4.41 -12.97
CA GLY A 69 -28.18 3.41 -12.25
C GLY A 69 -27.72 1.96 -12.46
N LEU A 70 -26.47 1.74 -12.86
CA LEU A 70 -25.89 0.40 -12.89
C LEU A 70 -25.66 -0.13 -11.47
N SER A 71 -25.56 -1.45 -11.32
CA SER A 71 -25.15 -2.10 -10.06
C SER A 71 -23.74 -2.67 -10.21
N VAL A 72 -22.93 -2.59 -9.16
CA VAL A 72 -21.62 -3.24 -9.09
C VAL A 72 -21.49 -4.02 -7.80
N CYS A 73 -20.93 -5.22 -7.87
CA CYS A 73 -20.59 -6.03 -6.70
C CYS A 73 -19.19 -6.65 -6.85
N SER A 74 -18.63 -7.09 -5.72
CA SER A 74 -17.39 -7.86 -5.69
C SER A 74 -17.69 -9.34 -5.52
N ALA A 75 -16.97 -10.20 -6.23
CA ALA A 75 -17.00 -11.64 -6.03
C ALA A 75 -15.58 -12.18 -5.89
N LEU A 76 -15.41 -13.23 -5.07
CA LEU A 76 -14.14 -13.95 -4.95
C LEU A 76 -14.20 -15.18 -5.86
N VAL A 77 -13.33 -15.22 -6.88
CA VAL A 77 -13.23 -16.34 -7.83
C VAL A 77 -11.77 -16.77 -7.89
N GLU A 78 -11.49 -18.05 -7.64
CA GLU A 78 -10.12 -18.60 -7.71
C GLU A 78 -9.10 -17.77 -6.90
N SER A 79 -9.47 -17.35 -5.69
CA SER A 79 -8.68 -16.48 -4.79
C SER A 79 -8.38 -15.06 -5.29
N GLU A 80 -9.01 -14.61 -6.38
CA GLU A 80 -8.95 -13.24 -6.86
C GLU A 80 -10.29 -12.52 -6.64
N ASN A 81 -10.23 -11.28 -6.14
CA ASN A 81 -11.41 -10.43 -6.09
C ASN A 81 -11.67 -9.87 -7.49
N ILE A 82 -12.90 -10.06 -8.00
CA ILE A 82 -13.37 -9.50 -9.26
C ILE A 82 -14.52 -8.54 -9.00
N LEU A 83 -14.70 -7.58 -9.91
CA LEU A 83 -15.83 -6.67 -9.95
C LEU A 83 -16.80 -7.13 -11.03
N VAL A 84 -18.07 -7.23 -10.67
CA VAL A 84 -19.15 -7.60 -11.59
C VAL A 84 -20.14 -6.45 -11.66
N ALA A 85 -20.40 -5.95 -12.86
CA ALA A 85 -21.35 -4.88 -13.11
C ALA A 85 -22.52 -5.39 -13.99
N PHE A 86 -23.72 -4.89 -13.68
CA PHE A 86 -24.95 -5.26 -14.38
C PHE A 86 -25.95 -4.11 -14.41
N GLY A 87 -26.72 -4.04 -15.50
CA GLY A 87 -27.82 -3.10 -15.63
C GLY A 87 -27.38 -1.71 -16.07
N GLY A 88 -28.19 -0.70 -15.70
CA GLY A 88 -27.96 0.69 -16.05
C GLY A 88 -28.72 1.16 -17.29
N TYR A 89 -28.71 2.48 -17.46
CA TYR A 89 -29.36 3.19 -18.55
C TYR A 89 -28.45 4.27 -19.14
N ASN A 90 -28.24 4.22 -20.46
CA ASN A 90 -27.54 5.26 -21.24
C ASN A 90 -28.33 5.66 -22.50
N GLY A 91 -29.65 5.74 -22.37
CA GLY A 91 -30.60 5.88 -23.49
C GLY A 91 -31.26 4.56 -23.90
N LYS A 92 -30.70 3.43 -23.45
CA LYS A 92 -31.30 2.10 -23.52
C LYS A 92 -31.04 1.35 -22.21
N TYR A 93 -31.95 0.47 -21.82
CA TYR A 93 -31.71 -0.47 -20.73
C TYR A 93 -30.63 -1.47 -21.14
N ASN A 94 -29.74 -1.77 -20.22
CA ASN A 94 -28.69 -2.77 -20.44
C ASN A 94 -28.94 -4.03 -19.60
N ASN A 95 -28.67 -5.20 -20.19
CA ASN A 95 -28.80 -6.52 -19.56
C ASN A 95 -27.52 -7.38 -19.74
N GLU A 96 -26.42 -6.77 -20.17
CA GLU A 96 -25.10 -7.39 -20.27
C GLU A 96 -24.43 -7.39 -18.89
N VAL A 97 -23.58 -8.40 -18.67
CA VAL A 97 -22.78 -8.55 -17.46
C VAL A 97 -21.33 -8.25 -17.80
N PHE A 98 -20.73 -7.33 -17.07
CA PHE A 98 -19.32 -6.95 -17.23
C PHE A 98 -18.51 -7.42 -16.05
N VAL A 99 -17.31 -7.93 -16.31
CA VAL A 99 -16.39 -8.40 -15.28
C VAL A 99 -15.05 -7.69 -15.43
N MET A 100 -14.55 -7.12 -14.34
CA MET A 100 -13.22 -6.53 -14.27
C MET A 100 -12.42 -7.21 -13.17
N ARG A 101 -11.22 -7.69 -13.49
CA ARG A 101 -10.23 -8.09 -12.49
C ARG A 101 -9.42 -6.85 -12.13
N PRO A 102 -9.56 -6.26 -10.93
CA PRO A 102 -8.63 -5.24 -10.46
C PRO A 102 -7.24 -5.85 -10.50
N LYS A 103 -6.26 -5.15 -11.09
CA LYS A 103 -4.88 -5.63 -11.08
C LYS A 103 -4.49 -5.94 -9.64
N PRO A 104 -3.90 -7.12 -9.34
CA PRO A 104 -3.23 -7.34 -8.08
C PRO A 104 -2.29 -6.16 -7.88
N ARG A 105 -2.32 -5.50 -6.72
CA ARG A 105 -1.21 -4.60 -6.41
C ARG A 105 0.04 -5.48 -6.45
N ASP A 106 1.00 -5.08 -7.25
CA ASP A 106 2.40 -5.26 -6.90
C ASP A 106 2.56 -4.55 -5.55
N SER A 107 2.30 -5.28 -4.46
CA SER A 107 2.39 -4.75 -3.12
C SER A 107 3.85 -4.35 -2.91
N ALA A 108 4.08 -3.04 -2.86
CA ALA A 108 5.34 -2.41 -2.51
C ALA A 108 6.52 -2.75 -3.44
N GLN A 109 6.61 -2.10 -4.59
CA GLN A 109 7.93 -1.55 -4.92
C GLN A 109 8.19 -0.41 -3.91
N PRO A 110 9.23 -0.49 -3.05
CA PRO A 110 9.68 0.69 -2.34
C PRO A 110 10.02 1.73 -3.41
N LYS A 111 9.50 2.94 -3.26
CA LYS A 111 9.82 4.09 -4.14
C LYS A 111 11.29 4.50 -3.92
N ILE A 112 12.20 3.70 -4.44
CA ILE A 112 13.54 4.05 -4.84
C ILE A 112 13.44 3.87 -6.36
N PHE A 113 12.94 4.83 -7.12
CA PHE A 113 13.78 5.73 -7.89
C PHE A 113 12.86 6.79 -8.53
N GLN A 114 12.78 7.97 -7.92
CA GLN A 114 12.39 9.20 -8.62
C GLN A 114 13.53 10.22 -8.51
N SER A 115 14.73 9.82 -8.95
CA SER A 115 15.79 10.80 -9.18
C SER A 115 15.69 11.31 -10.63
N PRO A 116 15.89 12.61 -10.87
CA PRO A 116 15.98 13.16 -12.23
C PRO A 116 17.00 12.43 -13.13
N ALA A 117 18.04 11.84 -12.51
CA ALA A 117 19.04 11.03 -13.20
C ALA A 117 18.46 9.71 -13.77
N ALA A 118 17.55 9.06 -13.06
CA ALA A 118 16.88 7.83 -13.54
C ALA A 118 15.90 8.13 -14.69
N ALA A 119 15.20 9.27 -14.63
CA ALA A 119 14.33 9.73 -15.71
C ALA A 119 15.13 10.08 -16.99
N ALA A 120 16.30 10.72 -16.83
CA ALA A 120 17.20 11.02 -17.95
C ALA A 120 17.79 9.74 -18.58
N ALA A 121 18.10 8.72 -17.77
CA ALA A 121 18.57 7.42 -18.26
C ALA A 121 17.48 6.63 -19.00
N ALA A 122 16.23 6.68 -18.54
CA ALA A 122 15.11 6.07 -19.26
C ALA A 122 14.85 6.76 -20.61
N ALA A 123 14.90 8.10 -20.65
CA ALA A 123 14.72 8.87 -21.88
C ALA A 123 15.84 8.62 -22.91
N SER A 124 17.09 8.45 -22.46
CA SER A 124 18.22 8.16 -23.37
C SER A 124 18.14 6.76 -23.99
N VAL A 125 17.64 5.76 -23.25
CA VAL A 125 17.39 4.41 -23.77
C VAL A 125 16.26 4.42 -24.80
N THR A 126 15.16 5.14 -24.55
CA THR A 126 14.06 5.28 -25.51
C THR A 126 14.51 5.99 -26.81
N ALA A 127 15.36 7.02 -26.71
CA ALA A 127 15.92 7.70 -27.87
C ALA A 127 16.86 6.80 -28.69
N ALA A 128 17.68 5.97 -28.04
CA ALA A 128 18.54 5.01 -28.71
C ALA A 128 17.74 3.92 -29.46
N TYR A 129 16.64 3.46 -28.86
CA TYR A 129 15.76 2.45 -29.47
C TYR A 129 14.92 2.98 -30.65
N ALA A 130 14.59 4.28 -30.64
CA ALA A 130 13.89 4.92 -31.77
C ALA A 130 14.82 5.15 -32.98
N LEU A 131 16.13 5.27 -32.76
CA LEU A 131 17.12 5.48 -33.82
C LEU A 131 17.43 4.20 -34.62
N THR A 132 17.25 3.02 -34.02
CA THR A 132 17.56 1.73 -34.65
C THR A 132 16.40 1.15 -35.46
N LYS A 133 15.20 1.74 -35.39
CA LYS A 133 13.98 1.21 -36.02
C LYS A 133 13.39 2.12 -37.10
N SER A 134 14.25 2.68 -37.96
CA SER A 134 13.82 3.39 -39.17
C SER A 134 14.57 2.89 -40.40
N GLU A 135 14.22 1.70 -40.87
CA GLU A 135 14.50 1.27 -42.24
C GLU A 135 13.16 1.20 -42.98
N LYS A 136 12.97 2.15 -43.89
CA LYS A 136 11.75 2.43 -44.64
C LYS A 136 11.77 1.58 -45.91
N LEU A 137 10.88 0.59 -46.04
CA LEU A 137 10.64 -0.11 -47.30
C LEU A 137 9.55 0.64 -48.08
N ASP A 138 9.91 1.14 -49.25
CA ASP A 138 9.03 1.81 -50.20
C ASP A 138 8.96 0.93 -51.46
N PHE A 139 7.76 0.49 -51.85
CA PHE A 139 7.54 -0.22 -53.12
C PHE A 139 6.32 0.38 -53.82
N THR A 140 6.56 1.05 -54.95
CA THR A 140 5.55 1.26 -55.99
C THR A 140 6.17 1.15 -57.38
N HIS A 141 5.60 0.29 -58.23
CA HIS A 141 4.96 0.61 -59.52
C HIS A 141 5.14 -0.48 -60.61
N LEU A 142 4.11 -0.56 -61.44
CA LEU A 142 3.58 -1.64 -62.28
C LEU A 142 4.22 -1.83 -63.67
N GLU A 143 4.09 -3.08 -64.11
CA GLU A 143 3.82 -3.67 -65.44
C GLU A 143 4.67 -3.37 -66.69
N ASP A 144 5.05 -4.46 -67.40
CA ASP A 144 4.67 -4.62 -68.81
C ASP A 144 4.69 -6.08 -69.35
N SER A 145 3.63 -6.42 -70.10
CA SER A 145 3.56 -7.31 -71.30
C SER A 145 3.80 -8.85 -71.27
N ASN A 146 2.69 -9.61 -71.13
CA ASN A 146 2.08 -10.71 -71.95
C ASN A 146 2.90 -11.65 -72.91
N PRO A 147 2.35 -12.80 -73.40
CA PRO A 147 2.45 -14.14 -72.81
C PRO A 147 2.99 -15.23 -73.79
N LYS A 148 3.47 -16.37 -73.26
CA LYS A 148 3.17 -17.76 -73.74
C LYS A 148 4.07 -18.82 -73.11
N LEU A 149 3.45 -19.99 -72.93
CA LEU A 149 4.01 -21.35 -72.93
C LEU A 149 4.30 -22.00 -71.55
N VAL A 150 3.74 -23.21 -71.42
CA VAL A 150 4.14 -24.34 -70.56
C VAL A 150 3.45 -24.47 -69.19
N GLN A 151 2.26 -25.09 -69.24
CA GLN A 151 1.35 -25.46 -68.15
C GLN A 151 1.85 -26.59 -67.22
N VAL A 152 3.17 -26.82 -67.17
CA VAL A 152 3.80 -27.83 -66.28
C VAL A 152 4.73 -27.16 -65.25
N ASN A 153 5.21 -25.95 -65.52
CA ASN A 153 6.12 -25.21 -64.63
C ASN A 153 5.41 -24.35 -63.56
N SER A 154 4.09 -24.12 -63.68
CA SER A 154 3.33 -23.29 -62.74
C SER A 154 3.12 -24.00 -61.41
N PHE A 155 2.68 -25.27 -61.42
CA PHE A 155 2.47 -26.06 -60.21
C PHE A 155 3.74 -26.28 -59.40
N GLN A 156 4.89 -26.47 -60.07
CA GLN A 156 6.18 -26.63 -59.39
C GLN A 156 6.72 -25.31 -58.82
N ARG A 157 6.38 -24.16 -59.43
CA ARG A 157 6.69 -22.83 -58.90
C ARG A 157 5.81 -22.45 -57.71
N ASP A 158 4.52 -22.74 -57.78
CA ASP A 158 3.58 -22.46 -56.68
C ASP A 158 3.93 -23.28 -55.43
N LEU A 159 4.20 -24.58 -55.59
CA LEU A 159 4.62 -25.42 -54.46
C LEU A 159 5.95 -24.95 -53.86
N SER A 160 6.89 -24.50 -54.70
CA SER A 160 8.16 -23.94 -54.23
C SER A 160 7.98 -22.62 -53.47
N ALA A 161 7.02 -21.77 -53.89
CA ALA A 161 6.71 -20.53 -53.22
C ALA A 161 6.08 -20.80 -51.84
N GLU A 162 5.18 -21.77 -51.76
CA GLU A 162 4.52 -22.18 -50.52
C GLU A 162 5.51 -22.82 -49.53
N ILE A 163 6.44 -23.66 -50.00
CA ILE A 163 7.53 -24.21 -49.17
C ILE A 163 8.45 -23.11 -48.62
N ASN A 164 8.75 -22.08 -49.42
CA ASN A 164 9.57 -20.96 -48.96
C ASN A 164 8.81 -20.09 -47.94
N ALA A 165 7.51 -19.86 -48.14
CA ALA A 165 6.67 -19.17 -47.16
C ALA A 165 6.62 -19.91 -45.82
N ILE A 166 6.38 -21.23 -45.84
CA ILE A 166 6.40 -22.07 -44.64
C ILE A 166 7.77 -22.07 -43.95
N ARG A 167 8.87 -22.01 -44.72
CA ARG A 167 10.22 -21.93 -44.16
C ARG A 167 10.45 -20.60 -43.44
N GLU A 168 9.99 -19.49 -44.00
CA GLU A 168 10.10 -18.19 -43.34
C GLU A 168 9.20 -18.11 -42.09
N GLU A 169 7.97 -18.64 -42.16
CA GLU A 169 7.10 -18.76 -40.98
C GLU A 169 7.76 -19.61 -39.87
N LYS A 170 8.36 -20.74 -40.23
CA LYS A 170 9.12 -21.57 -39.29
C LYS A 170 10.25 -20.78 -38.62
N LYS A 171 10.99 -19.98 -39.39
CA LYS A 171 12.09 -19.16 -38.87
C LYS A 171 11.59 -18.07 -37.90
N VAL A 172 10.46 -17.44 -38.22
CA VAL A 172 9.80 -16.47 -37.33
C VAL A 172 9.35 -17.14 -36.03
N LEU A 173 8.73 -18.32 -36.12
CA LEU A 173 8.30 -19.09 -34.96
C LEU A 173 9.49 -19.54 -34.09
N GLU A 174 10.60 -19.96 -34.69
CA GLU A 174 11.83 -20.30 -33.97
C GLU A 174 12.41 -19.09 -33.22
N SER A 175 12.39 -17.90 -33.85
CA SER A 175 12.81 -16.65 -33.20
C SER A 175 11.91 -16.29 -32.02
N SER A 176 10.58 -16.37 -32.20
CA SER A 176 9.61 -16.09 -31.12
C SER A 176 9.75 -17.10 -29.98
N LEU A 177 10.00 -18.36 -30.28
CA LEU A 177 10.23 -19.39 -29.27
C LEU A 177 11.52 -19.16 -28.47
N ALA A 178 12.56 -18.62 -29.10
CA ALA A 178 13.79 -18.22 -28.41
C ALA A 178 13.55 -17.02 -27.47
N GLU A 179 12.79 -16.03 -27.92
CA GLU A 179 12.40 -14.86 -27.11
C GLU A 179 11.58 -15.29 -25.88
N VAL A 180 10.52 -16.09 -26.07
CA VAL A 180 9.70 -16.62 -24.97
C VAL A 180 10.53 -17.44 -23.99
N LYS A 181 11.54 -18.19 -24.45
CA LYS A 181 12.45 -18.92 -23.56
C LYS A 181 13.30 -17.97 -22.72
N SER A 182 13.82 -16.89 -23.31
CA SER A 182 14.56 -15.88 -22.53
C SER A 182 13.67 -15.15 -21.52
N GLU A 183 12.45 -14.79 -21.90
CA GLU A 183 11.49 -14.18 -20.98
C GLU A 183 11.15 -15.12 -19.82
N ASN A 184 10.98 -16.41 -20.10
CA ASN A 184 10.69 -17.41 -19.06
C ASN A 184 11.88 -17.56 -18.10
N SER A 185 13.13 -17.55 -18.60
CA SER A 185 14.30 -17.54 -17.71
C SER A 185 14.38 -16.27 -16.86
N ASP A 186 14.04 -15.10 -17.41
CA ASP A 186 14.04 -13.84 -16.66
C ASP A 186 12.95 -13.81 -15.60
N LEU A 187 11.75 -14.33 -15.91
CA LEU A 187 10.66 -14.49 -14.95
C LEU A 187 11.03 -15.44 -13.83
N MET A 188 11.68 -16.57 -14.14
CA MET A 188 12.18 -17.50 -13.12
C MET A 188 13.18 -16.82 -12.18
N ALA A 189 14.12 -16.01 -12.72
CA ALA A 189 15.05 -15.25 -11.89
C ALA A 189 14.34 -14.25 -10.96
N LYS A 190 13.31 -13.55 -11.45
CA LYS A 190 12.47 -12.66 -10.62
C LYS A 190 11.69 -13.40 -9.55
N ILE A 191 11.21 -14.62 -9.85
CA ILE A 191 10.55 -15.47 -8.86
C ILE A 191 11.53 -15.85 -7.74
N ASP A 192 12.76 -16.21 -8.08
CA ASP A 192 13.78 -16.54 -7.07
C ASP A 192 14.18 -15.31 -6.24
N GLU A 193 14.32 -14.13 -6.86
CA GLU A 193 14.60 -12.88 -6.15
C GLU A 193 13.46 -12.51 -5.18
N THR A 194 12.21 -12.54 -5.65
CA THR A 194 11.04 -12.25 -4.81
C THR A 194 10.90 -13.25 -3.66
N LYS A 195 11.18 -14.54 -3.90
CA LYS A 195 11.20 -15.56 -2.84
C LYS A 195 12.28 -15.29 -1.78
N ASN A 196 13.46 -14.83 -2.19
CA ASN A 196 14.53 -14.46 -1.26
C ASN A 196 14.14 -13.23 -0.43
N THR A 197 13.61 -12.17 -1.06
CA THR A 197 13.15 -10.98 -0.32
C THR A 197 12.01 -11.31 0.66
N TYR A 198 11.10 -12.20 0.29
CA TYR A 198 10.05 -12.69 1.19
C TYR A 198 10.65 -13.42 2.41
N ALA A 199 11.67 -14.26 2.21
CA ALA A 199 12.34 -14.96 3.29
C ALA A 199 13.09 -14.00 4.25
N GLU A 200 13.69 -12.93 3.72
CA GLU A 200 14.32 -11.88 4.53
C GLU A 200 13.28 -11.10 5.34
N LEU A 201 12.22 -10.62 4.69
CA LEU A 201 11.14 -9.87 5.34
C LEU A 201 10.44 -10.71 6.43
N SER A 202 10.26 -12.01 6.18
CA SER A 202 9.69 -12.92 7.19
C SER A 202 10.58 -13.04 8.43
N LYS A 203 11.91 -13.00 8.28
CA LYS A 203 12.85 -13.03 9.42
C LYS A 203 12.80 -11.71 10.19
N GLU A 204 12.74 -10.58 9.49
CA GLU A 204 12.59 -9.26 10.13
C GLU A 204 11.28 -9.17 10.92
N LEU A 205 10.16 -9.65 10.35
CA LEU A 205 8.87 -9.69 11.03
C LEU A 205 8.96 -10.49 12.34
N GLN A 206 9.60 -11.67 12.30
CA GLN A 206 9.78 -12.49 13.50
C GLN A 206 10.66 -11.78 14.55
N SER A 207 11.70 -11.07 14.11
CA SER A 207 12.57 -10.26 14.98
C SER A 207 11.79 -9.13 15.67
N VAL A 208 10.98 -8.38 14.91
CA VAL A 208 10.14 -7.30 15.43
C VAL A 208 9.08 -7.83 16.39
N GLN A 209 8.47 -8.99 16.10
CA GLN A 209 7.55 -9.65 17.01
C GLN A 209 8.24 -10.02 18.33
N GLY A 210 9.47 -10.53 18.29
CA GLY A 210 10.27 -10.80 19.48
C GLY A 210 10.55 -9.54 20.31
N GLN A 211 10.93 -8.44 19.65
CA GLN A 211 11.14 -7.14 20.30
C GLN A 211 9.85 -6.61 20.94
N LEU A 212 8.71 -6.75 20.26
CA LEU A 212 7.42 -6.33 20.79
C LEU A 212 7.04 -7.11 22.06
N VAL A 213 7.30 -8.43 22.11
CA VAL A 213 7.07 -9.25 23.31
C VAL A 213 7.97 -8.79 24.45
N ALA A 214 9.25 -8.50 24.17
CA ALA A 214 10.18 -7.96 25.17
C ALA A 214 9.70 -6.61 25.72
N GLU A 215 9.29 -5.67 24.88
CA GLU A 215 8.78 -4.37 25.33
C GLU A 215 7.46 -4.49 26.09
N ARG A 216 6.56 -5.39 25.71
CA ARG A 216 5.35 -5.68 26.48
C ARG A 216 5.68 -6.17 27.89
N SER A 217 6.65 -7.06 28.03
CA SER A 217 7.11 -7.52 29.35
C SER A 217 7.74 -6.38 30.17
N ARG A 218 8.46 -5.46 29.50
CA ARG A 218 9.05 -4.29 30.15
C ARG A 218 7.99 -3.33 30.66
N CYS A 219 6.95 -3.07 29.85
CA CYS A 219 5.81 -2.25 30.23
C CYS A 219 5.08 -2.84 31.43
N ALA A 220 4.79 -4.14 31.43
CA ALA A 220 4.15 -4.81 32.56
C ALA A 220 4.97 -4.67 33.86
N LYS A 221 6.30 -4.74 33.77
CA LYS A 221 7.18 -4.53 34.94
C LYS A 221 7.11 -3.08 35.45
N LEU A 222 7.09 -2.10 34.55
CA LEU A 222 6.96 -0.69 34.91
C LEU A 222 5.58 -0.40 35.54
N GLU A 223 4.51 -0.98 35.01
CA GLU A 223 3.16 -0.86 35.57
C GLU A 223 3.08 -1.42 37.00
N ALA A 224 3.74 -2.57 37.25
CA ALA A 224 3.84 -3.12 38.60
C ALA A 224 4.60 -2.19 39.56
N GLN A 225 5.72 -1.59 39.12
CA GLN A 225 6.47 -0.62 39.91
C GLN A 225 5.66 0.65 40.20
N ILE A 226 4.91 1.16 39.22
CA ILE A 226 4.01 2.31 39.40
C ILE A 226 2.95 1.98 40.46
N SER A 227 2.36 0.80 40.41
CA SER A 227 1.34 0.36 41.37
C SER A 227 1.91 0.24 42.79
N GLU A 228 3.14 -0.25 42.92
CA GLU A 228 3.84 -0.32 44.21
C GLU A 228 4.14 1.08 44.77
N LEU A 229 4.63 2.00 43.94
CA LEU A 229 4.87 3.39 44.32
C LEU A 229 3.57 4.13 44.70
N GLN A 230 2.46 3.85 44.02
CA GLN A 230 1.16 4.40 44.38
C GLN A 230 0.74 3.92 45.78
N LYS A 231 0.93 2.63 46.07
CA LYS A 231 0.62 2.06 47.39
C LYS A 231 1.50 2.63 48.50
N THR A 232 2.78 2.89 48.24
CA THR A 232 3.66 3.54 49.25
C THR A 232 3.28 5.00 49.47
N LEU A 233 2.82 5.70 48.42
CA LEU A 233 2.31 7.06 48.54
C LEU A 233 1.01 7.12 49.35
N GLU A 234 0.11 6.16 49.16
CA GLU A 234 -1.16 6.08 49.91
C GLU A 234 -0.96 5.87 51.41
N SER A 235 0.11 5.19 51.83
CA SER A 235 0.39 4.94 53.26
C SER A 235 1.12 6.10 53.96
N MET A 236 1.70 7.03 53.20
CA MET A 236 2.47 8.17 53.71
C MET A 236 1.70 9.09 54.68
N PRO A 237 0.42 9.47 54.43
CA PRO A 237 -0.33 10.35 55.35
C PRO A 237 -0.55 9.75 56.73
N SER A 238 -0.71 8.42 56.82
CA SER A 238 -0.89 7.73 58.11
C SER A 238 0.38 7.82 58.95
N ILE A 239 1.54 7.59 58.33
CA ILE A 239 2.84 7.70 58.99
C ILE A 239 3.09 9.16 59.41
N GLU A 240 2.74 10.11 58.56
CA GLU A 240 2.87 11.54 58.88
C GLU A 240 2.04 11.94 60.11
N GLN A 241 0.80 11.43 60.22
CA GLN A 241 -0.04 11.63 61.41
C GLN A 241 0.59 11.06 62.68
N GLU A 242 1.14 9.84 62.61
CA GLU A 242 1.81 9.19 63.75
C GLU A 242 3.06 9.98 64.20
N VAL A 243 3.87 10.46 63.25
CA VAL A 243 5.03 11.32 63.54
C VAL A 243 4.60 12.63 64.19
N GLN A 244 3.52 13.27 63.72
CA GLN A 244 2.99 14.48 64.35
C GLN A 244 2.53 14.22 65.78
N LEU A 245 1.89 13.08 66.04
CA LEU A 245 1.45 12.69 67.38
C LEU A 245 2.63 12.47 68.32
N LEU A 246 3.66 11.74 67.89
CA LEU A 246 4.89 11.52 68.66
C LEU A 246 5.62 12.82 68.96
N ARG A 247 5.69 13.76 67.99
CA ARG A 247 6.26 15.10 68.23
C ARG A 247 5.51 15.87 69.32
N ARG A 248 4.16 15.80 69.31
CA ARG A 248 3.34 16.44 70.37
C ARG A 248 3.60 15.80 71.73
N GLN A 249 3.64 14.47 71.81
CA GLN A 249 3.93 13.75 73.05
C GLN A 249 5.32 14.09 73.60
N LYS A 250 6.35 14.10 72.73
CA LYS A 250 7.71 14.51 73.10
C LYS A 250 7.72 15.93 73.68
N SER A 251 7.07 16.89 73.02
CA SER A 251 6.99 18.27 73.52
C SER A 251 6.27 18.41 74.86
N ALA A 252 5.31 17.53 75.15
CA ALA A 252 4.61 17.49 76.42
C ALA A 252 5.51 16.96 77.54
N LEU A 253 6.20 15.85 77.25
CA LEU A 253 7.15 15.24 78.17
C LEU A 253 8.31 16.19 78.50
N GLU A 254 8.85 16.91 77.51
CA GLU A 254 9.88 17.94 77.71
C GLU A 254 9.39 19.06 78.64
N ARG A 255 8.16 19.56 78.44
CA ARG A 255 7.55 20.56 79.33
C ARG A 255 7.32 20.03 80.75
N ASP A 256 6.92 18.78 80.89
CA ASP A 256 6.72 18.17 82.21
C ASP A 256 8.06 17.95 82.93
N MET A 257 9.12 17.57 82.20
CA MET A 257 10.48 17.51 82.72
C MET A 257 11.00 18.88 83.17
N GLU A 258 10.78 19.94 82.38
CA GLU A 258 11.13 21.33 82.76
C GLU A 258 10.40 21.79 84.02
N ARG A 259 9.15 21.37 84.21
CA ARG A 259 8.36 21.68 85.41
C ARG A 259 8.76 20.85 86.63
N ALA A 260 9.20 19.61 86.41
CA ALA A 260 9.68 18.71 87.45
C ALA A 260 11.15 18.98 87.85
N ALA A 261 11.89 19.74 87.04
CA ALA A 261 13.25 20.16 87.39
C ALA A 261 13.20 21.15 88.58
N PRO A 262 13.91 20.87 89.69
CA PRO A 262 13.94 21.77 90.82
C PRO A 262 14.58 23.09 90.40
N VAL A 263 13.91 24.21 90.68
CA VAL A 263 14.44 25.58 90.48
C VAL A 263 15.63 25.76 91.44
N GLN A 264 16.80 25.32 91.02
CA GLN A 264 18.05 25.62 91.71
C GLN A 264 18.64 26.89 91.08
N ARG A 265 18.13 28.05 91.53
CA ARG A 265 18.90 29.29 91.46
C ARG A 265 20.15 29.10 92.31
N GLN A 266 21.29 28.86 91.67
CA GLN A 266 22.54 29.62 91.79
C GLN A 266 23.78 28.85 91.31
N SER A 267 24.61 29.61 90.59
CA SER A 267 26.06 29.46 90.37
C SER A 267 26.56 28.66 89.15
N SER A 268 27.27 29.44 88.30
CA SER A 268 28.47 29.14 87.52
C SER A 268 28.51 27.92 86.60
N GLY A 269 28.54 28.22 85.29
CA GLY A 269 29.57 27.74 84.35
C GLY A 269 29.61 26.24 84.09
N GLY A 270 28.97 25.80 83.00
CA GLY A 270 29.16 24.46 82.47
C GLY A 270 28.59 24.32 81.07
N VAL A 271 29.44 24.50 80.05
CA VAL A 271 29.14 24.18 78.65
C VAL A 271 29.00 22.66 78.53
N TRP A 272 27.79 22.18 78.23
CA TRP A 272 27.58 20.76 77.87
C TRP A 272 27.19 20.65 76.40
N ARG A 273 28.24 20.40 75.61
CA ARG A 273 28.20 20.00 74.20
C ARG A 273 27.90 18.51 74.15
N TRP A 274 26.73 18.10 73.64
CA TRP A 274 26.49 16.71 73.28
C TRP A 274 26.95 16.45 71.85
N ILE A 275 27.84 15.48 71.73
CA ILE A 275 28.44 14.94 70.51
C ILE A 275 27.45 13.93 69.91
N GLY A 276 27.26 13.98 68.60
CA GLY A 276 26.47 13.01 67.86
C GLY A 276 27.11 11.62 67.82
N GLY A 277 26.26 10.60 67.76
CA GLY A 277 26.56 9.24 67.37
C GLY A 277 25.51 8.78 66.38
#